data_AF-A0A9X0BIS7-F1
#
_entry.id   AF-A0A9X0BIS7-F1
#
_cell.length_a   1.000
_cell.length_b   1.000
_cell.length_c   1.000
_cell.angle_alpha   90.00
_cell.angle_beta   90.00
_cell.angle_gamma   90.00
#
_symmetry.space_group_name_H-M   'P 1'
#
loop_
_entity.id
_entity.type
_entity.pdbx_description
1 polymer ?
#
loop_
_entity_poly.entity_id
_entity_poly.type
_entity_poly.pdbx_seq_one_letter_code
_entity_poly.pdbx_strand_id
1 'polypeptide(L)'
;MPPRPGPVSTFQRERAAFVFDLETQARILRANPQAGEIVAENLRGLVGSVYRLKDASVTMAADARGNVYVQAKPYGFYSYNVPRMCNDLVACLLHWADILVNTDGRRTDGIVVDSIEGMLASLGF
;
A
#
# COMPACT_ATOMS: atom_id res chain seq x y z
N MET A 1 -4.74 -30.68 4.03
CA MET A 1 -4.58 -29.28 3.56
C MET A 1 -4.91 -28.37 4.73
N PRO A 2 -4.07 -27.37 5.07
CA PRO A 2 -4.48 -26.35 6.03
C PRO A 2 -5.69 -25.59 5.49
N PRO A 3 -6.63 -25.14 6.35
CA PRO A 3 -7.78 -24.38 5.91
C PRO A 3 -7.32 -23.10 5.21
N ARG A 4 -7.97 -22.76 4.09
CA ARG A 4 -7.72 -21.47 3.43
C ARG A 4 -8.00 -20.35 4.42
N PRO A 5 -7.15 -19.31 4.49
CA PRO A 5 -7.43 -18.14 5.32
C PRO A 5 -8.79 -17.55 4.93
N GLY A 6 -9.59 -17.17 5.93
CA GLY A 6 -10.85 -16.48 5.67
C GLY A 6 -10.65 -15.10 5.03
N PRO A 7 -11.74 -14.45 4.56
CA PRO A 7 -11.64 -13.15 3.89
C PRO A 7 -10.97 -12.06 4.75
N VAL A 8 -11.26 -12.04 6.05
CA VAL A 8 -10.66 -11.06 6.99
C VAL A 8 -9.16 -11.26 7.15
N SER A 9 -8.70 -12.49 7.35
CA SER A 9 -7.27 -12.76 7.52
C SER A 9 -6.51 -12.56 6.21
N THR A 10 -7.13 -12.82 5.06
CA THR A 10 -6.56 -12.48 3.76
C THR A 10 -6.35 -10.97 3.64
N PHE A 11 -7.37 -10.15 3.90
CA PHE A 11 -7.24 -8.69 3.86
C PHE A 11 -6.15 -8.17 4.81
N GLN A 12 -6.15 -8.64 6.06
CA GLN A 12 -5.14 -8.24 7.06
C GLN A 12 -3.73 -8.61 6.63
N ARG A 13 -3.54 -9.78 6.01
CA ARG A 13 -2.24 -10.23 5.49
C ARG A 13 -1.78 -9.36 4.33
N GLU A 14 -2.63 -9.10 3.33
CA GLU A 14 -2.25 -8.25 2.19
C GLU A 14 -1.93 -6.82 2.65
N ARG A 15 -2.69 -6.28 3.63
CA ARG A 15 -2.41 -4.98 4.24
C ARG A 15 -1.05 -4.96 4.93
N ALA A 16 -0.77 -5.95 5.78
CA ALA A 16 0.48 -6.03 6.51
C ALA A 16 1.69 -6.18 5.58
N ALA A 17 1.58 -7.00 4.53
CA ALA A 17 2.62 -7.16 3.52
C ALA A 17 2.90 -5.85 2.79
N PHE A 18 1.85 -5.16 2.31
CA PHE A 18 2.01 -3.88 1.63
C PHE A 18 2.68 -2.83 2.51
N VAL A 19 2.23 -2.68 3.76
CA VAL A 19 2.81 -1.73 4.73
C VAL A 19 4.29 -2.05 4.98
N PHE A 20 4.62 -3.32 5.23
CA PHE A 20 6.00 -3.74 5.47
C PHE A 20 6.91 -3.46 4.27
N ASP A 21 6.46 -3.76 3.06
CA ASP A 21 7.26 -3.54 1.86
C ASP A 21 7.47 -2.05 1.59
N LEU A 22 6.44 -1.23 1.83
CA LEU A 22 6.50 0.22 1.68
C LEU A 22 7.43 0.87 2.71
N GLU A 23 7.35 0.46 3.98
CA GLU A 23 8.29 0.86 5.04
C GLU A 23 9.73 0.47 4.70
N THR A 24 9.91 -0.68 4.08
CA THR A 24 11.23 -1.15 3.64
C THR A 24 11.81 -0.23 2.56
N GLN A 25 10.99 0.25 1.62
CA GLN A 25 11.46 1.21 0.61
C GLN A 25 11.87 2.55 1.23
N ALA A 26 11.09 3.09 2.18
CA ALA A 26 11.45 4.30 2.89
C ALA A 26 12.78 4.16 3.66
N ARG A 27 12.98 3.02 4.34
CA ARG A 27 14.23 2.74 5.06
C ARG A 27 15.43 2.61 4.13
N ILE A 28 15.29 1.92 3.01
CA ILE A 28 16.35 1.77 2.01
C ILE A 28 16.75 3.15 1.48
N LEU A 29 15.78 3.95 1.06
CA LEU A 29 16.02 5.26 0.46
C LEU A 29 16.65 6.25 1.46
N ARG A 30 16.23 6.20 2.74
CA ARG A 30 16.85 6.98 3.82
C ARG A 30 18.31 6.58 4.08
N ALA A 31 18.60 5.28 4.08
CA ALA A 31 19.95 4.78 4.35
C ALA A 31 20.89 5.00 3.16
N ASN A 32 20.36 4.90 1.94
CA ASN A 32 21.11 5.06 0.71
C ASN A 32 20.30 5.82 -0.36
N PRO A 33 20.43 7.15 -0.43
CA PRO A 33 19.78 7.96 -1.47
C PRO A 33 20.13 7.57 -2.91
N GLN A 34 21.27 6.88 -3.14
CA GLN A 34 21.67 6.41 -4.46
C GLN A 34 20.89 5.16 -4.91
N ALA A 35 20.09 4.55 -4.02
CA ALA A 35 19.23 3.42 -4.36
C ALA A 35 17.93 3.83 -5.08
N GLY A 36 17.81 5.10 -5.52
CA GLY A 36 16.58 5.66 -6.11
C GLY A 36 16.01 4.83 -7.26
N GLU A 37 16.84 4.33 -8.18
CA GLU A 37 16.40 3.48 -9.29
C GLU A 37 15.80 2.15 -8.80
N ILE A 38 16.49 1.47 -7.89
CA ILE A 38 16.02 0.19 -7.30
C ILE A 38 14.72 0.42 -6.53
N VAL A 39 14.65 1.49 -5.73
CA VAL A 39 13.44 1.84 -4.97
C VAL A 39 12.29 2.15 -5.94
N ALA A 40 12.54 2.87 -7.03
CA ALA A 40 11.52 3.16 -8.03
C ALA A 40 10.95 1.89 -8.69
N GLU A 41 11.80 0.93 -9.06
CA GLU A 41 11.36 -0.37 -9.56
C GLU A 41 10.51 -1.12 -8.54
N ASN A 42 10.94 -1.15 -7.28
CA ASN A 42 10.19 -1.79 -6.20
C ASN A 42 8.82 -1.11 -5.98
N LEU A 43 8.77 0.22 -5.98
CA LEU A 43 7.51 0.98 -5.85
C LEU A 43 6.53 0.66 -6.99
N ARG A 44 7.02 0.52 -8.24
CA ARG A 44 6.20 0.05 -9.36
C ARG A 44 5.70 -1.39 -9.13
N GLY A 45 6.54 -2.26 -8.58
CA GLY A 45 6.16 -3.62 -8.19
C GLY A 45 5.04 -3.67 -7.13
N LEU A 46 5.04 -2.72 -6.19
CA LEU A 46 4.02 -2.64 -5.13
C LEU A 46 2.62 -2.31 -5.64
N VAL A 47 2.46 -1.79 -6.86
CA VAL A 47 1.15 -1.61 -7.50
C VAL A 47 0.36 -2.93 -7.51
N GLY A 48 1.04 -4.06 -7.77
CA GLY A 48 0.41 -5.38 -7.70
C GLY A 48 -0.08 -5.75 -6.30
N SER A 49 0.65 -5.36 -5.25
CA SER A 49 0.25 -5.56 -3.85
C SER A 49 -0.96 -4.70 -3.49
N VAL A 50 -1.03 -3.46 -3.98
CA VAL A 50 -2.20 -2.58 -3.77
C VAL A 50 -3.45 -3.15 -4.45
N TYR A 51 -3.34 -3.73 -5.65
CA TYR A 51 -4.48 -4.40 -6.29
C TYR A 51 -4.96 -5.62 -5.50
N ARG A 52 -4.05 -6.46 -4.99
CA ARG A 52 -4.44 -7.58 -4.11
C ARG A 52 -5.13 -7.10 -2.84
N LEU A 53 -4.65 -6.01 -2.22
CA LEU A 53 -5.27 -5.40 -1.06
C LEU A 53 -6.70 -4.92 -1.36
N LYS A 54 -6.88 -4.24 -2.50
CA LYS A 54 -8.19 -3.79 -3.00
C LYS A 54 -9.14 -4.96 -3.22
N ASP A 55 -8.70 -6.01 -3.91
CA ASP A 55 -9.55 -7.17 -4.18
C ASP A 55 -9.92 -7.91 -2.89
N ALA A 56 -8.97 -8.03 -1.96
CA ALA A 56 -9.21 -8.62 -0.65
C ALA A 56 -10.22 -7.80 0.17
N SER A 57 -10.19 -6.46 0.07
CA SER A 57 -11.15 -5.60 0.78
C SER A 57 -12.57 -5.77 0.27
N VAL A 58 -12.75 -5.83 -1.06
CA VAL A 58 -14.05 -6.03 -1.69
C VAL A 58 -14.59 -7.43 -1.38
N THR A 59 -13.74 -8.45 -1.50
CA THR A 59 -14.09 -9.84 -1.16
C THR A 59 -14.51 -9.95 0.31
N MET A 60 -13.76 -9.33 1.23
CA MET A 60 -14.11 -9.31 2.65
C MET A 60 -15.45 -8.62 2.91
N ALA A 61 -15.73 -7.51 2.22
CA ALA A 61 -17.00 -6.81 2.36
C ALA A 61 -18.21 -7.65 1.90
N ALA A 62 -18.02 -8.49 0.87
CA ALA A 62 -19.05 -9.37 0.34
C ALA A 62 -19.23 -10.62 1.22
N ASP A 63 -18.15 -11.33 1.49
CA ASP A 63 -18.19 -12.69 2.03
C ASP A 63 -18.15 -12.73 3.57
N ALA A 64 -17.74 -11.63 4.22
CA ALA A 64 -17.63 -11.53 5.68
C ALA A 64 -18.44 -10.36 6.26
N ARG A 65 -19.55 -9.97 5.62
CA ARG A 65 -20.41 -8.85 6.06
C ARG A 65 -20.91 -8.96 7.51
N GLY A 66 -21.09 -10.18 8.02
CA GLY A 66 -21.49 -10.45 9.40
C GLY A 66 -20.36 -10.44 10.43
N ASN A 67 -19.10 -10.31 9.98
CA ASN A 67 -17.95 -10.36 10.87
C ASN A 67 -17.79 -9.04 11.64
N VAL A 68 -17.49 -9.12 12.95
CA VAL A 68 -17.31 -7.95 13.84
C VAL A 68 -16.25 -6.98 13.32
N TYR A 69 -15.15 -7.47 12.74
CA TYR A 69 -14.10 -6.64 12.14
C TYR A 69 -14.63 -5.77 10.98
N VAL A 70 -15.55 -6.33 10.18
CA VAL A 70 -16.19 -5.63 9.05
C VAL A 70 -17.24 -4.66 9.57
N GLN A 71 -18.06 -5.07 10.54
CA GLN A 71 -19.13 -4.26 11.13
C GLN A 71 -18.61 -3.10 12.00
N ALA A 72 -17.37 -3.18 12.49
CA ALA A 72 -16.73 -2.08 13.22
C ALA A 72 -16.47 -0.84 12.35
N LYS A 73 -16.60 -0.93 11.03
CA LYS A 73 -16.46 0.21 10.10
C LYS A 73 -17.82 0.56 9.48
N PRO A 74 -18.02 1.82 9.04
CA PRO A 74 -19.24 2.22 8.34
C PRO A 74 -19.51 1.37 7.09
N TYR A 75 -20.78 1.25 6.73
CA TYR A 75 -21.18 0.59 5.49
C TYR A 75 -20.46 1.22 4.29
N GLY A 76 -19.98 0.39 3.36
CA GLY A 76 -19.22 0.84 2.20
C GLY A 76 -17.73 1.09 2.46
N PHE A 77 -17.25 1.02 3.70
CA PHE A 77 -15.83 1.27 3.99
C PHE A 77 -14.90 0.33 3.20
N TYR A 78 -15.09 -0.97 3.31
CA TYR A 78 -14.22 -1.96 2.65
C TYR A 78 -14.56 -2.20 1.15
N SER A 79 -15.78 -1.89 0.72
CA SER A 79 -16.23 -2.07 -0.67
C SER A 79 -16.11 -0.81 -1.54
N TYR A 80 -15.93 0.37 -0.96
CA TYR A 80 -15.82 1.64 -1.68
C TYR A 80 -14.65 2.51 -1.22
N ASN A 81 -14.54 2.82 0.08
CA ASN A 81 -13.47 3.71 0.58
C ASN A 81 -12.09 3.09 0.38
N VAL A 82 -11.87 1.86 0.85
CA VAL A 82 -10.58 1.18 0.69
C VAL A 82 -10.19 1.03 -0.79
N PRO A 83 -11.08 0.60 -1.70
CA PRO A 83 -10.79 0.61 -3.13
C PRO A 83 -10.40 1.98 -3.72
N ARG A 84 -11.06 3.06 -3.28
CA ARG A 84 -10.70 4.42 -3.68
C ARG A 84 -9.29 4.78 -3.21
N MET A 85 -9.01 4.54 -1.93
CA MET A 85 -7.68 4.79 -1.35
C MET A 85 -6.60 3.95 -2.04
N CYS A 86 -6.91 2.72 -2.45
CA CYS A 86 -6.00 1.89 -3.24
C CYS A 86 -5.68 2.52 -4.61
N ASN A 87 -6.65 3.14 -5.28
CA ASN A 87 -6.36 3.84 -6.54
C ASN A 87 -5.44 5.05 -6.31
N ASP A 88 -5.66 5.80 -5.23
CA ASP A 88 -4.80 6.93 -4.84
C ASP A 88 -3.37 6.45 -4.51
N LEU A 89 -3.24 5.32 -3.79
CA LEU A 89 -1.95 4.68 -3.51
C LEU A 89 -1.22 4.27 -4.79
N VAL A 90 -1.91 3.69 -5.78
CA VAL A 90 -1.30 3.36 -7.08
C VAL A 90 -0.75 4.62 -7.75
N ALA A 91 -1.51 5.71 -7.76
CA ALA A 91 -1.05 6.98 -8.32
C ALA A 91 0.19 7.51 -7.58
N CYS A 92 0.18 7.48 -6.24
CA CYS A 92 1.34 7.88 -5.42
C CYS A 92 2.58 7.03 -5.72
N LEU A 93 2.46 5.70 -5.74
CA LEU A 93 3.58 4.79 -6.01
C LEU A 93 4.23 5.07 -7.37
N LEU A 94 3.40 5.24 -8.40
CA LEU A 94 3.88 5.55 -9.76
C LEU A 94 4.53 6.93 -9.82
N HIS A 95 3.94 7.93 -9.17
CA HIS A 95 4.50 9.27 -9.10
C HIS A 95 5.86 9.28 -8.38
N TRP A 96 5.96 8.63 -7.22
CA TRP A 96 7.21 8.53 -6.48
C TRP A 96 8.29 7.78 -7.26
N ALA A 97 7.94 6.69 -7.93
CA ALA A 97 8.86 5.96 -8.79
C ALA A 97 9.36 6.81 -9.97
N ASP A 98 8.49 7.63 -10.55
CA ASP A 98 8.84 8.53 -11.64
C ASP A 98 9.82 9.62 -11.17
N ILE A 99 9.50 10.31 -10.08
CA ILE A 99 10.36 11.39 -9.58
C ILE A 99 11.66 10.90 -8.94
N LEU A 100 11.82 9.61 -8.63
CA LEU A 100 13.10 9.04 -8.20
C LEU A 100 14.08 8.82 -9.37
N VAL A 101 13.56 8.63 -10.58
CA VAL A 101 14.37 8.30 -11.77
C VAL A 101 14.52 9.50 -12.70
N ASN A 102 13.49 10.34 -12.81
CA ASN A 102 13.43 11.42 -13.80
C ASN A 102 13.75 12.79 -13.20
N THR A 103 14.80 12.89 -12.39
CA THR A 103 15.21 14.17 -11.81
C THR A 103 16.24 14.88 -12.67
N ASP A 104 15.99 16.15 -12.99
CA ASP A 104 16.95 17.09 -13.61
C ASP A 104 18.12 17.46 -12.66
N GLY A 105 18.69 16.48 -11.94
CA GLY A 105 19.75 16.67 -10.95
C GLY A 105 19.28 17.13 -9.55
N ARG A 106 17.96 17.18 -9.29
CA ARG A 106 17.41 17.47 -7.95
C ARG A 106 17.28 16.18 -7.13
N ARG A 107 17.81 16.17 -5.91
CA ARG A 107 17.54 15.11 -4.93
C ARG A 107 16.05 15.11 -4.54
N THR A 108 15.30 14.11 -4.98
CA THR A 108 13.89 13.89 -4.63
C THR A 108 13.69 12.81 -3.58
N ASP A 109 14.76 12.12 -3.18
CA ASP A 109 14.76 11.04 -2.19
C ASP A 109 14.11 11.46 -0.87
N GLY A 110 14.47 12.62 -0.33
CA GLY A 110 13.87 13.14 0.91
C GLY A 110 12.35 13.37 0.79
N ILE A 111 11.90 13.97 -0.33
CA ILE A 111 10.47 14.21 -0.58
C ILE A 111 9.71 12.89 -0.65
N VAL A 112 10.28 11.88 -1.31
CA VAL A 112 9.68 10.56 -1.45
C VAL A 112 9.62 9.85 -0.11
N VAL A 113 10.69 9.89 0.69
CA VAL A 113 10.69 9.32 2.05
C VAL A 113 9.60 9.96 2.91
N ASP A 114 9.57 11.29 2.98
CA ASP A 114 8.58 12.03 3.78
C ASP A 114 7.15 11.72 3.33
N SER A 115 6.93 11.60 2.02
CA SER A 115 5.62 11.26 1.44
C SER A 115 5.19 9.83 1.79
N ILE A 116 6.12 8.87 1.74
CA ILE A 116 5.86 7.48 2.11
C ILE A 116 5.50 7.40 3.60
N GLU A 117 6.22 8.10 4.47
CA GLU A 117 5.96 8.08 5.91
C GLU A 117 4.65 8.77 6.30
N GLY A 118 4.33 9.88 5.65
CA GLY A 118 3.02 10.52 5.77
C GLY A 118 1.88 9.58 5.36
N MET A 119 2.07 8.84 4.27
CA MET A 119 1.12 7.83 3.82
C MET A 119 0.97 6.68 4.83
N LEU A 120 2.07 6.15 5.35
CA LEU A 120 2.07 5.08 6.36
C LEU A 120 1.33 5.51 7.64
N ALA A 121 1.53 6.75 8.09
CA ALA A 121 0.78 7.30 9.22
C ALA A 121 -0.73 7.37 8.95
N SER A 122 -1.13 7.65 7.71
CA SER A 122 -2.54 7.69 7.30
C SER A 122 -3.18 6.30 7.14
N LEU A 123 -2.38 5.25 6.86
CA LEU A 123 -2.82 3.87 6.61
C LEU A 123 -3.28 3.11 7.87
N GLY A 124 -3.29 3.76 9.04
CA GLY A 124 -3.59 3.22 10.37
C GLY A 124 -5.05 2.82 10.65
N PHE A 125 -5.82 2.45 9.62
CA PHE A 125 -7.22 1.98 9.76
C PHE A 125 -7.37 0.51 10.14
#